data_AF-A0A519BUU8-F1
#
_entry.id   AF-A0A519BUU8-F1
#
_cell.length_a   1.000
_cell.length_b   1.000
_cell.length_c   1.000
_cell.angle_alpha   90.00
_cell.angle_beta   90.00
_cell.angle_gamma   90.00
#
_symmetry.space_group_name_H-M   'P 1'
#
loop_
_entity.id
_entity.type
_entity.pdbx_description
1 polymer ?
#
loop_
_entity_poly.entity_id
_entity_poly.type
_entity_poly.pdbx_seq_one_letter_code
_entity_poly.pdbx_strand_id
1 'polypeptide(L)'
;MYWATIDAAHAALMSIGEVPTSPSAVADMIDEKLVKQKYVGKKYSDIMRHMYEVSKRIMKREISNLDGKTYDRYLKHAEDFVEAMKKVVNRK
;
A
#
# COMPACT_ATOMS: atom_id res chain seq x y z
N MET A 1 -2.12 -8.01 6.25
CA MET A 1 -1.76 -6.58 6.14
C MET A 1 -1.13 -6.26 4.80
N TYR A 2 0.10 -6.74 4.50
CA TYR A 2 0.79 -6.45 3.22
C TYR A 2 0.01 -6.86 1.95
N TRP A 3 -0.47 -8.11 1.88
CA TRP A 3 -1.24 -8.57 0.72
C TRP A 3 -2.52 -7.76 0.49
N ALA A 4 -3.24 -7.43 1.56
CA ALA A 4 -4.42 -6.58 1.48
C ALA A 4 -4.11 -5.18 0.92
N THR A 5 -2.98 -4.57 1.31
CA THR A 5 -2.54 -3.28 0.73
C THR A 5 -2.11 -3.41 -0.73
N ILE A 6 -1.43 -4.49 -1.11
CA ILE A 6 -1.06 -4.75 -2.52
C ILE A 6 -2.30 -4.91 -3.39
N ASP A 7 -3.25 -5.75 -2.98
CA ASP A 7 -4.44 -6.04 -3.79
C ASP A 7 -5.31 -4.79 -3.93
N ALA A 8 -5.45 -4.01 -2.86
CA ALA A 8 -6.15 -2.72 -2.91
C ALA A 8 -5.46 -1.70 -3.82
N ALA A 9 -4.12 -1.64 -3.79
CA ALA A 9 -3.34 -0.78 -4.69
C ALA A 9 -3.50 -1.20 -6.16
N HIS A 10 -3.43 -2.50 -6.43
CA HIS A 10 -3.67 -3.04 -7.76
C HIS A 10 -5.06 -2.69 -8.27
N ALA A 11 -6.11 -2.89 -7.45
CA ALA A 11 -7.47 -2.52 -7.82
C ALA A 11 -7.60 -1.02 -8.12
N ALA A 12 -6.99 -0.15 -7.30
CA ALA A 12 -7.01 1.29 -7.53
C ALA A 12 -6.27 1.70 -8.81
N LEU A 13 -5.09 1.14 -9.08
CA LEU A 13 -4.34 1.40 -10.31
C LEU A 13 -5.09 0.87 -11.55
N MET A 14 -5.65 -0.34 -11.48
CA MET A 14 -6.44 -0.90 -12.57
C MET A 14 -7.71 -0.08 -12.83
N SER A 15 -8.31 0.53 -11.79
CA SER A 15 -9.49 1.38 -11.96
C SER A 15 -9.22 2.61 -12.85
N ILE A 16 -7.97 3.10 -12.86
CA ILE A 16 -7.51 4.21 -13.71
C ILE A 16 -6.80 3.74 -14.99
N GLY A 17 -6.80 2.43 -15.28
CA GLY A 17 -6.22 1.85 -16.50
C GLY A 17 -4.72 1.51 -16.44
N GLU A 18 -4.13 1.55 -15.24
CA GLU A 18 -2.70 1.26 -15.03
C GLU A 18 -2.51 -0.16 -14.48
N VAL A 19 -1.58 -0.93 -15.05
CA VAL A 19 -1.27 -2.29 -14.59
C VAL A 19 0.13 -2.33 -13.96
N PRO A 20 0.23 -2.57 -12.65
CA PRO A 20 1.53 -2.65 -11.99
C PRO A 20 2.29 -3.92 -12.36
N THR A 21 3.59 -3.78 -12.60
CA THR A 21 4.49 -4.88 -13.02
C THR A 21 5.19 -5.58 -11.85
N SER A 22 5.36 -4.89 -10.71
CA SER A 22 6.02 -5.45 -9.52
C SER A 22 5.66 -4.69 -8.23
N PRO A 23 5.72 -5.32 -7.05
CA PRO A 23 5.40 -4.66 -5.78
C PRO A 23 6.25 -3.42 -5.45
N SER A 24 7.52 -3.40 -5.86
CA SER A 24 8.36 -2.21 -5.73
C SER A 24 7.88 -1.08 -6.64
N ALA A 25 7.48 -1.41 -7.87
CA ALA A 25 6.92 -0.43 -8.80
C ALA A 25 5.55 0.08 -8.35
N VAL A 26 4.74 -0.72 -7.64
CA VAL A 26 3.43 -0.30 -7.12
C VAL A 26 3.53 0.97 -6.28
N ALA A 27 4.52 1.08 -5.39
CA ALA A 27 4.67 2.24 -4.54
C ALA A 27 4.97 3.53 -5.33
N ASP A 28 5.82 3.43 -6.35
CA ASP A 28 6.16 4.56 -7.22
C ASP A 28 4.99 4.91 -8.15
N MET A 29 4.26 3.90 -8.63
CA MET A 29 3.03 4.10 -9.42
C MET A 29 1.93 4.77 -8.60
N ILE A 30 1.76 4.45 -7.32
CA ILE A 30 0.84 5.17 -6.44
C ILE A 30 1.25 6.65 -6.36
N ASP A 31 2.54 6.94 -6.19
CA ASP A 31 3.02 8.32 -6.11
C ASP A 31 2.79 9.08 -7.42
N GLU A 32 3.12 8.46 -8.55
CA GLU A 32 3.00 9.10 -9.86
C GLU A 32 1.55 9.22 -10.35
N LYS A 33 0.73 8.19 -10.14
CA LYS A 33 -0.60 8.08 -10.74
C LYS A 33 -1.72 8.48 -9.79
N LEU A 34 -1.57 8.19 -8.49
CA LEU A 34 -2.61 8.50 -7.49
C LEU A 34 -2.31 9.79 -6.72
N VAL A 35 -1.06 10.03 -6.32
CA VAL A 35 -0.69 11.21 -5.53
C VAL A 35 -0.56 12.46 -6.40
N LYS A 36 0.17 12.42 -7.53
CA LYS A 36 0.28 13.58 -8.43
C LYS A 36 -1.07 14.02 -9.00
N GLN A 37 -1.96 13.07 -9.26
CA GLN A 37 -3.34 13.35 -9.72
C GLN A 37 -4.30 13.72 -8.57
N LYS A 38 -3.80 13.82 -7.32
CA LYS A 38 -4.53 14.21 -6.12
C LYS A 38 -5.72 13.30 -5.78
N TYR A 39 -5.70 12.03 -6.20
CA TYR A 39 -6.68 11.04 -5.75
C TYR A 39 -6.46 10.69 -4.28
N VAL A 40 -5.19 10.59 -3.87
CA VAL A 40 -4.79 10.24 -2.51
C VAL A 40 -3.59 11.09 -2.08
N GLY A 41 -3.35 11.20 -0.77
CA GLY A 41 -2.20 11.92 -0.24
C GLY A 41 -0.88 11.12 -0.33
N LYS A 42 0.26 11.82 -0.31
CA LYS A 42 1.60 11.21 -0.32
C LYS A 42 1.81 10.16 0.77
N LYS A 43 1.13 10.31 1.92
CA LYS A 43 1.18 9.33 3.02
C LYS A 43 0.92 7.89 2.56
N TYR A 44 0.10 7.67 1.53
CA TYR A 44 -0.23 6.33 1.06
C TYR A 44 0.88 5.68 0.24
N SER A 45 1.65 6.45 -0.56
CA SER A 45 2.84 5.89 -1.22
C SER A 45 3.91 5.50 -0.19
N ASP A 46 4.09 6.31 0.86
CA ASP A 46 5.00 6.02 1.97
C ASP A 46 4.56 4.78 2.78
N ILE A 47 3.26 4.63 3.09
CA ILE A 47 2.70 3.43 3.74
C ILE A 47 3.00 2.19 2.89
N MET A 48 2.81 2.27 1.57
CA MET A 48 3.06 1.13 0.67
C MET A 48 4.55 0.73 0.67
N ARG A 49 5.47 1.70 0.60
CA ARG A 49 6.92 1.45 0.71
C ARG A 49 7.27 0.78 2.03
N HIS A 50 6.74 1.29 3.14
CA HIS A 50 6.97 0.73 4.47
C HIS A 50 6.46 -0.71 4.59
N MET A 51 5.24 -0.99 4.11
CA MET A 51 4.67 -2.34 4.15
C MET A 51 5.47 -3.34 3.29
N TYR A 52 6.00 -2.90 2.15
CA TYR A 52 6.88 -3.71 1.31
C TYR A 52 8.23 -4.00 1.99
N GLU A 53 8.83 -3.02 2.67
CA GLU A 53 10.06 -3.23 3.40
C GLU A 53 9.86 -4.20 4.56
N VAL A 54 8.80 -3.99 5.36
CA VAL A 54 8.45 -4.89 6.48
C VAL A 54 8.23 -6.32 5.97
N SER A 55 7.50 -6.51 4.87
CA SER A 55 7.27 -7.85 4.32
C SER A 55 8.57 -8.51 3.84
N LYS A 56 9.48 -7.75 3.21
CA LYS A 56 10.80 -8.23 2.79
C LYS A 56 11.66 -8.65 3.97
N ARG A 57 11.66 -7.87 5.06
CA ARG A 57 12.43 -8.18 6.28
C ARG A 57 11.88 -9.42 6.99
N ILE A 58 10.56 -9.59 7.02
CA ILE A 58 9.91 -10.82 7.52
C ILE A 58 10.32 -12.03 6.66
N MET A 59 10.25 -11.91 5.32
CA MET A 59 10.64 -12.98 4.41
C MET A 59 12.12 -13.40 4.57
N LYS A 60 13.00 -12.44 4.79
CA LYS A 60 14.42 -12.68 5.09
C LYS A 60 14.69 -13.21 6.50
N ARG A 61 13.65 -13.42 7.32
CA ARG A 61 13.75 -13.81 8.74
C ARG A 61 14.52 -12.81 9.61
N GLU A 62 14.63 -11.55 9.18
CA GLU A 62 15.24 -10.47 9.97
C GLU A 62 14.29 -9.98 11.07
N ILE A 63 12.98 -10.13 10.86
CA ILE A 63 11.95 -9.86 11.87
C ILE A 63 11.30 -11.20 12.21
N SER A 64 11.65 -11.74 13.37
CA SER A 64 11.08 -12.98 13.91
C SER A 64 10.03 -12.73 14.99
N ASN A 65 10.05 -11.55 15.62
CA ASN A 65 9.09 -11.17 16.65
C ASN A 65 8.69 -9.70 16.47
N LEU A 66 7.39 -9.42 16.49
CA LEU A 66 6.82 -8.08 16.36
C LEU A 66 6.00 -7.79 17.62
N ASP A 67 6.25 -6.66 18.27
CA ASP A 67 5.46 -6.26 19.43
C ASP A 67 4.02 -5.89 19.01
N GLY A 68 3.05 -6.15 19.90
CA GLY A 68 1.63 -5.89 19.62
C GLY A 68 1.34 -4.43 19.27
N LYS A 69 2.04 -3.47 19.90
CA LYS A 69 1.85 -2.04 19.60
C LYS A 69 2.29 -1.70 18.17
N THR A 70 3.40 -2.27 17.70
CA THR A 70 3.83 -2.09 16.31
C THR A 70 2.89 -2.79 15.33
N TYR A 71 2.40 -3.98 15.67
CA TYR A 71 1.37 -4.66 14.89
C TYR A 71 0.12 -3.79 14.71
N ASP A 72 -0.41 -3.23 15.80
CA ASP A 72 -1.62 -2.39 15.77
C ASP A 72 -1.42 -1.13 14.92
N ARG A 73 -0.22 -0.51 14.98
CA ARG A 73 0.12 0.60 14.09
C ARG A 73 0.09 0.20 12.63
N TYR A 74 0.68 -0.95 12.29
CA TYR A 74 0.69 -1.45 10.92
C TYR A 74 -0.71 -1.82 10.43
N LEU A 75 -1.53 -2.37 11.31
CA LEU A 75 -2.92 -2.70 11.02
C LEU A 75 -3.70 -1.44 10.66
N LYS A 76 -3.60 -0.41 11.50
CA LYS A 76 -4.26 0.88 11.25
C LYS A 76 -3.81 1.53 9.95
N HIS A 77 -2.51 1.50 9.65
CA HIS A 77 -2.01 2.00 8.37
C HIS A 77 -2.55 1.21 7.17
N ALA A 78 -2.64 -0.11 7.29
CA ALA A 78 -3.19 -0.96 6.23
C ALA A 78 -4.70 -0.71 6.03
N GLU A 79 -5.47 -0.57 7.11
CA GLU A 79 -6.90 -0.25 7.07
C GLU A 79 -7.16 1.11 6.42
N ASP A 80 -6.48 2.16 6.89
CA ASP A 80 -6.56 3.51 6.32
C ASP A 80 -6.21 3.50 4.83
N PHE A 81 -5.19 2.72 4.44
CA PHE A 81 -4.76 2.59 3.05
C PHE A 81 -5.83 1.92 2.19
N VAL A 82 -6.38 0.79 2.65
CA VAL A 82 -7.42 0.06 1.92
C VAL A 82 -8.67 0.92 1.75
N GLU A 83 -9.07 1.68 2.79
CA GLU A 83 -10.22 2.59 2.69
C GLU A 83 -9.98 3.70 1.67
N ALA A 84 -8.78 4.28 1.64
CA ALA A 84 -8.41 5.28 0.64
C ALA A 84 -8.43 4.73 -0.78
N MET A 85 -7.89 3.54 -1.01
CA MET A 85 -7.90 2.90 -2.32
C MET A 85 -9.31 2.51 -2.76
N LYS A 86 -10.18 2.06 -1.84
CA LYS A 86 -11.60 1.85 -2.13
C LYS A 86 -12.30 3.12 -2.61
N LYS A 87 -11.99 4.29 -2.03
CA LYS A 87 -12.54 5.58 -2.47
C LYS A 87 -12.09 5.94 -3.88
N VAL A 88 -10.89 5.53 -4.30
CA VAL A 88 -10.43 5.71 -5.69
C VAL A 88 -11.21 4.80 -6.64
N VAL A 89 -11.34 3.52 -6.30
CA VAL A 89 -12.06 2.53 -7.13
C VAL A 89 -13.54 2.90 -7.30
N ASN A 90 -14.21 3.30 -6.22
CA ASN A 90 -15.64 3.67 -6.23
C ASN A 90 -15.93 5.06 -6.82
N ARG A 91 -14.92 5.79 -7.30
CA ARG A 91 -15.11 7.13 -7.88
C ARG A 91 -15.59 7.08 -9.34
N LYS A 92 -15.76 5.89 -9.92
CA LYS A 92 -16.38 5.66 -11.23
C LYS A 92 -17.90 5.70 -11.16
#